data_AF-A0A1E1WEW1-F1
#
_entry.id   AF-A0A1E1WEW1-F1
#
_cell.length_a   1.000
_cell.length_b   1.000
_cell.length_c   1.000
_cell.angle_alpha   90.00
_cell.angle_beta   90.00
_cell.angle_gamma   90.00
#
_symmetry.space_group_name_H-M   'P 1'
#
loop_
_entity.id
_entity.type
_entity.pdbx_description
1 polymer ?
#
loop_
_entity_poly.entity_id
_entity_poly.type
_entity_poly.pdbx_seq_one_letter_code
_entity_poly.pdbx_strand_id
1 'polypeptide(L)'
;RHGRGGHVTLQDEDVTTKTLNGWRKLNTLAHYGVKESAVMSLISRQNDTFNTPYKIPCKNCTGIYCSNSHIRVYNSDITDQNVHYYHLVKPIEYQHIVNKSSEHSHKAIPEIFLTRLLSTKGTVHKFV
;
A
#
# COMPACT_ATOMS: atom_id res chain seq x y z
N ARG A 1 -17.30 -5.46 -15.17
CA ARG A 1 -17.91 -6.03 -16.39
C ARG A 1 -17.94 -4.92 -17.45
N HIS A 2 -17.20 -5.06 -18.55
CA HIS A 2 -17.21 -4.10 -19.66
C HIS A 2 -18.18 -4.59 -20.74
N GLY A 3 -19.25 -3.84 -20.98
CA GLY A 3 -20.27 -4.13 -21.99
C GLY A 3 -21.69 -3.92 -21.45
N ARG A 4 -22.37 -2.88 -21.95
CA ARG A 4 -23.78 -2.49 -21.67
C ARG A 4 -24.12 -2.19 -20.19
N GLY A 5 -23.85 -0.95 -19.77
CA GLY A 5 -24.75 -0.22 -18.86
C GLY A 5 -24.59 -0.39 -17.34
N GLY A 6 -23.54 -1.03 -16.83
CA GLY A 6 -23.28 -1.10 -15.39
C GLY A 6 -22.24 -0.09 -14.93
N HIS A 7 -22.63 0.91 -14.12
CA HIS A 7 -21.68 1.66 -13.31
C HIS A 7 -21.07 0.71 -12.26
N VAL A 8 -19.75 0.77 -12.05
CA VAL A 8 -19.06 -0.07 -11.06
C VAL A 8 -18.33 0.85 -10.09
N THR A 9 -18.68 0.75 -8.81
CA THR A 9 -17.96 1.42 -7.73
C THR A 9 -16.73 0.61 -7.39
N LEU A 10 -15.55 1.24 -7.48
CA LEU A 10 -14.28 0.62 -7.12
C LEU A 10 -14.00 0.83 -5.63
N GLN A 11 -13.53 -0.21 -4.96
CA GLN A 11 -13.13 -0.16 -3.55
C GLN A 11 -11.81 -0.92 -3.34
N ASP A 12 -11.06 -0.59 -2.29
CA ASP A 12 -9.82 -1.30 -1.93
C ASP A 12 -10.10 -2.75 -1.55
N GLU A 13 -11.29 -3.00 -1.00
CA GLU A 13 -11.80 -4.32 -0.65
C GLU A 13 -13.28 -4.44 -1.03
N ASP A 14 -13.64 -5.53 -1.70
CA ASP A 14 -15.01 -5.89 -2.04
C ASP A 14 -15.12 -7.41 -2.23
N VAL A 15 -16.29 -7.88 -2.67
CA VAL A 15 -16.54 -9.31 -2.95
C VAL A 15 -15.64 -9.90 -4.04
N THR A 16 -14.90 -9.07 -4.78
CA THR A 16 -13.96 -9.50 -5.82
C THR A 16 -12.53 -9.62 -5.31
N THR A 17 -12.25 -9.19 -4.07
CA THR A 17 -10.90 -9.17 -3.49
C THR A 17 -10.28 -10.55 -3.39
N LYS A 18 -9.02 -10.65 -3.83
CA LYS A 18 -8.28 -11.91 -3.82
C LYS A 18 -7.66 -12.16 -2.45
N THR A 19 -7.99 -13.30 -1.86
CA THR A 19 -7.37 -13.82 -0.64
C THR A 19 -6.68 -15.15 -0.93
N LEU A 20 -5.39 -15.26 -0.60
CA LEU A 20 -4.58 -16.46 -0.82
C LEU A 20 -3.72 -16.72 0.42
N ASN A 21 -3.89 -17.90 1.04
CA ASN A 21 -3.11 -18.36 2.20
C ASN A 21 -3.09 -17.33 3.35
N GLY A 22 -4.25 -16.78 3.71
CA GLY A 22 -4.36 -15.75 4.73
C GLY A 22 -3.88 -14.35 4.30
N TRP A 23 -3.40 -14.18 3.07
CA TRP A 23 -3.03 -12.87 2.53
C TRP A 23 -4.09 -12.31 1.60
N ARG A 24 -4.66 -11.16 1.96
CA ARG A 24 -5.62 -10.39 1.16
C ARG A 24 -4.89 -9.28 0.40
N LYS A 25 -5.04 -9.24 -0.93
CA LYS A 25 -4.41 -8.22 -1.78
C LYS A 25 -5.37 -7.05 -1.99
N LEU A 26 -4.93 -5.82 -1.70
CA LEU A 26 -5.72 -4.62 -2.00
C LEU A 26 -6.01 -4.52 -3.50
N ASN A 27 -7.25 -4.20 -3.84
CA ASN A 27 -7.70 -4.08 -5.21
C ASN A 27 -7.07 -2.85 -5.89
N THR A 28 -6.55 -3.03 -7.10
CA THR A 28 -5.97 -1.94 -7.91
C THR A 28 -6.79 -1.71 -9.17
N LEU A 29 -6.50 -0.64 -9.92
CA LEU A 29 -7.10 -0.45 -11.25
C LEU A 29 -6.90 -1.68 -12.17
N ALA A 30 -5.72 -2.30 -12.10
CA ALA A 30 -5.41 -3.51 -12.85
C ALA A 30 -6.24 -4.73 -12.39
N HIS A 31 -6.60 -4.82 -11.11
CA HIS A 31 -7.49 -5.87 -10.60
C HIS A 31 -8.86 -5.84 -11.28
N TYR A 32 -9.41 -4.64 -11.48
CA TYR A 32 -10.69 -4.44 -12.17
C TYR A 32 -10.57 -4.40 -13.71
N GLY A 33 -9.35 -4.50 -14.26
CA GLY A 33 -9.10 -4.39 -15.69
C GLY A 33 -9.45 -3.01 -16.26
N VAL A 34 -9.26 -1.94 -15.46
CA VAL A 34 -9.41 -0.57 -15.93
C VAL A 34 -8.37 -0.29 -17.00
N LYS A 35 -8.82 0.18 -18.16
CA LYS A 35 -7.97 0.47 -19.32
C LYS A 35 -7.44 1.89 -19.28
N GLU A 36 -6.42 2.13 -20.11
CA GLU A 36 -5.98 3.47 -20.48
C GLU A 36 -7.19 4.35 -20.83
N SER A 37 -7.16 5.62 -20.41
CA SER A 37 -8.19 6.62 -20.72
C SER A 37 -9.60 6.31 -20.17
N ALA A 38 -9.74 5.39 -19.22
CA ALA A 38 -11.02 5.18 -18.54
C ALA A 38 -11.49 6.43 -17.80
N VAL A 39 -12.78 6.74 -17.90
CA VAL A 39 -13.41 7.86 -17.19
C VAL A 39 -13.93 7.37 -15.84
N MET A 40 -13.62 8.12 -14.78
CA MET A 40 -14.06 7.83 -13.41
C MET A 40 -14.78 9.05 -12.84
N SER A 41 -15.76 8.80 -11.98
CA SER A 41 -16.48 9.83 -11.24
C SER A 41 -16.38 9.55 -9.75
N LEU A 42 -16.20 10.61 -8.96
CA LEU A 42 -16.33 10.50 -7.52
C LEU A 42 -17.82 10.53 -7.13
N ILE A 43 -18.18 9.70 -6.17
CA ILE A 43 -19.53 9.68 -5.57
C ILE A 43 -19.36 10.04 -4.10
N SER A 44 -20.18 10.99 -3.62
CA SER A 44 -20.19 11.33 -2.19
C SER A 44 -20.71 10.15 -1.37
N ARG A 45 -19.96 9.70 -0.36
CA ARG A 45 -20.43 8.78 0.68
C ARG A 45 -20.71 9.59 1.94
N GLN A 46 -21.97 9.66 2.35
CA GLN A 46 -22.40 10.45 3.52
C GLN A 46 -22.13 9.75 4.88
N ASN A 47 -21.80 8.45 4.88
CA ASN A 47 -21.68 7.64 6.11
C ASN A 47 -20.46 6.71 6.10
N ASP A 48 -19.26 7.24 5.90
CA ASP A 48 -18.05 6.49 6.22
C ASP A 48 -17.44 7.04 7.50
N THR A 49 -17.15 6.13 8.42
CA THR A 49 -16.51 6.27 9.73
C THR A 49 -15.05 6.76 9.62
N PHE A 50 -14.79 7.78 8.78
CA PHE A 50 -13.47 8.35 8.50
C PHE A 50 -12.81 9.04 9.71
N ASN A 51 -13.47 9.07 10.87
CA ASN A 51 -13.11 9.90 12.00
C ASN A 51 -12.63 9.13 13.24
N THR A 52 -11.97 8.00 13.04
CA THR A 52 -11.22 7.34 14.13
C THR A 52 -9.72 7.47 13.87
N PRO A 53 -9.01 8.34 14.62
CA PRO A 53 -7.57 8.50 14.49
C PRO A 53 -6.86 7.33 15.17
N TYR A 54 -6.73 6.19 14.48
CA TYR A 54 -5.93 5.08 14.98
C TYR A 54 -4.44 5.40 14.78
N LYS A 55 -3.78 5.75 15.90
CA LYS A 55 -2.34 6.00 15.97
C LYS A 55 -1.59 4.68 15.76
N ILE A 56 -0.95 4.50 14.60
CA ILE A 56 0.02 3.41 14.39
C ILE A 56 1.38 3.90 14.91
N PRO A 57 2.00 3.27 15.93
CA PRO A 57 3.35 3.62 16.34
C PRO A 57 4.34 3.15 15.28
N CYS A 58 4.73 4.02 14.35
CA CYS A 58 5.89 3.76 13.50
C CYS A 58 7.16 3.93 14.34
N LYS A 59 7.86 2.83 14.64
CA LYS A 59 9.08 2.86 15.46
C LYS A 59 10.28 3.56 14.79
N ASN A 60 10.23 3.83 13.48
CA ASN A 60 11.34 4.42 12.71
C ASN A 60 10.96 5.64 11.84
N CYS A 61 9.77 6.22 12.03
CA CYS A 61 9.35 7.40 11.27
C CYS A 61 9.49 8.63 12.18
N THR A 62 10.46 9.52 11.90
CA THR A 62 10.61 10.83 12.58
C THR A 62 9.59 11.87 12.09
N GLY A 63 8.38 11.45 11.75
CA GLY A 63 7.29 12.32 11.32
C GLY A 63 5.96 11.85 11.89
N ILE A 64 5.32 12.71 12.69
CA ILE A 64 4.04 12.47 13.37
C ILE A 64 2.84 12.41 12.40
N TYR A 65 3.06 12.60 11.09
CA TYR A 65 2.00 12.70 10.10
C TYR A 65 2.20 11.70 8.95
N CYS A 66 1.95 10.42 9.20
CA CYS A 66 1.52 9.49 8.15
C CYS A 66 -0.02 9.50 8.06
N SER A 67 -0.63 10.68 7.96
CA SER A 67 -2.08 10.86 8.09
C SER A 67 -2.89 10.61 6.82
N ASN A 68 -2.28 10.16 5.71
CA ASN A 68 -3.00 9.94 4.45
C ASN A 68 -2.71 8.62 3.74
N SER A 69 -1.99 7.69 4.37
CA SER A 69 -1.98 6.33 3.84
C SER A 69 -3.29 5.66 4.22
N HIS A 70 -4.24 5.61 3.28
CA HIS A 70 -5.35 4.63 3.25
C HIS A 70 -4.86 3.17 3.32
N ILE A 71 -3.55 2.95 3.47
CA ILE A 71 -3.00 1.75 4.08
C ILE A 71 -3.39 1.78 5.56
N ARG A 72 -4.65 1.42 5.84
CA ARG A 72 -4.95 0.67 7.04
C ARG A 72 -3.95 -0.48 7.07
N VAL A 73 -2.88 -0.34 7.84
CA VAL A 73 -2.30 -1.52 8.48
C VAL A 73 -3.40 -1.96 9.42
N TYR A 74 -4.35 -2.74 8.88
CA TYR A 74 -5.43 -3.39 9.60
C TYR A 74 -4.77 -4.31 10.61
N ASN A 75 -4.33 -3.77 11.75
CA ASN A 75 -4.18 -4.54 12.95
C ASN A 75 -5.61 -4.84 13.39
N SER A 76 -6.12 -5.96 12.87
CA SER A 76 -7.08 -6.84 13.50
C SER A 76 -8.01 -6.18 14.52
N ASP A 77 -9.06 -5.49 14.04
CA ASP A 77 -10.24 -5.30 14.86
C ASP A 77 -10.96 -6.66 15.00
N ILE A 78 -10.44 -7.44 15.94
CA ILE A 78 -11.13 -8.29 16.93
C ILE A 78 -12.02 -9.45 16.41
N THR A 79 -12.18 -9.68 15.11
CA THR A 79 -12.93 -10.86 14.61
C THR A 79 -12.24 -11.72 13.55
N ASP A 80 -11.19 -11.21 12.87
CA ASP A 80 -10.56 -11.90 11.73
C ASP A 80 -9.03 -11.98 11.89
N GLN A 81 -8.56 -12.55 13.01
CA GLN A 81 -7.16 -12.49 13.48
C GLN A 81 -6.09 -13.11 12.54
N ASN A 82 -6.48 -13.75 11.43
CA ASN A 82 -5.55 -14.47 10.55
C ASN A 82 -5.45 -13.92 9.12
N VAL A 83 -6.02 -12.74 8.82
CA VAL A 83 -5.93 -12.15 7.48
C VAL A 83 -4.93 -11.01 7.46
N HIS A 84 -3.82 -11.22 6.76
CA HIS A 84 -2.81 -10.20 6.50
C HIS A 84 -3.08 -9.48 5.18
N TYR A 85 -2.80 -8.18 5.12
CA TYR A 85 -3.02 -7.38 3.91
C TYR A 85 -1.71 -7.03 3.22
N TYR A 86 -1.74 -6.98 1.89
CA TYR A 86 -0.61 -6.49 1.10
C TYR A 86 -1.09 -5.77 -0.17
N HIS A 87 -0.24 -4.91 -0.72
CA HIS A 87 -0.51 -4.23 -1.99
C HIS A 87 0.44 -4.78 -3.08
N LEU A 88 1.65 -4.22 -3.18
CA LEU A 88 2.63 -4.65 -4.18
C LEU A 88 3.58 -5.73 -3.65
N VAL A 89 4.01 -5.62 -2.40
CA VAL A 89 4.99 -6.50 -1.77
C VAL A 89 4.43 -6.98 -0.43
N LYS A 90 4.51 -8.29 -0.18
CA LYS A 90 4.18 -8.85 1.15
C LYS A 90 5.28 -8.45 2.13
N PRO A 91 4.94 -7.99 3.35
CA PRO A 91 5.92 -7.81 4.41
C PRO A 91 6.77 -9.07 4.59
N ILE A 92 8.09 -8.90 4.64
CA ILE A 92 9.01 -9.98 4.98
C ILE A 92 9.05 -10.05 6.51
N GLU A 93 8.81 -11.21 7.08
CA GLU A 93 8.98 -11.41 8.53
C GLU A 93 10.46 -11.18 8.88
N TYR A 94 10.73 -10.09 9.61
CA TYR A 94 12.07 -9.59 9.90
C TYR A 94 12.96 -10.54 10.72
N GLN A 95 12.46 -11.69 11.16
CA GLN A 95 13.23 -12.68 11.92
C GLN A 95 14.46 -13.20 11.16
N HIS A 96 14.47 -13.18 9.83
CA HIS A 96 15.63 -13.59 9.05
C HIS A 96 16.71 -12.50 8.84
N ILE A 97 16.42 -11.24 9.15
CA ILE A 97 17.36 -10.12 8.90
C ILE A 97 18.22 -9.81 10.14
N VAL A 98 17.69 -10.04 11.34
CA VAL A 98 18.43 -9.80 12.61
C VAL A 98 19.59 -10.79 12.80
N ASN A 99 19.48 -12.02 12.28
CA ASN A 99 20.57 -13.00 12.39
C ASN A 99 21.78 -12.72 11.47
N LYS A 100 21.76 -11.63 10.70
CA LYS A 100 22.90 -11.17 9.88
C LYS A 100 23.43 -9.78 10.26
N SER A 101 22.87 -9.12 11.28
CA SER A 101 23.28 -7.76 11.66
C SER A 101 24.55 -7.68 12.52
N SER A 102 25.21 -8.80 12.82
CA SER A 102 26.54 -8.78 13.45
C SER A 102 27.67 -8.45 12.48
N GLU A 103 27.43 -8.43 11.17
CA GLU A 103 28.42 -8.05 10.17
C GLU A 103 27.92 -6.81 9.41
N HIS A 104 28.22 -5.63 9.97
CA HIS A 104 27.99 -4.32 9.36
C HIS A 104 28.84 -4.16 8.10
N SER A 105 28.54 -4.92 7.05
CA SER A 105 29.06 -4.68 5.72
C SER A 105 28.24 -3.54 5.11
N HIS A 106 28.88 -2.39 4.94
CA HIS A 106 28.40 -1.33 4.06
C HIS A 106 28.39 -1.86 2.63
N LYS A 107 27.35 -2.62 2.27
CA LYS A 107 27.19 -3.13 0.91
C LYS A 107 26.83 -1.96 0.01
N ALA A 108 27.52 -1.85 -1.12
CA ALA A 108 27.17 -0.89 -2.15
C ALA A 108 25.71 -1.09 -2.59
N ILE A 109 25.01 0.03 -2.81
CA ILE A 109 23.63 0.00 -3.32
C ILE A 109 23.69 -0.51 -4.76
N PRO A 110 22.88 -1.51 -5.16
CA PRO A 110 22.84 -1.97 -6.53
C PRO A 110 22.52 -0.82 -7.50
N GLU A 111 23.17 -0.81 -8.66
CA GLU A 111 23.10 0.29 -9.64
C GLU A 111 21.66 0.64 -10.04
N ILE A 112 20.80 -0.38 -10.20
CA ILE A 112 19.37 -0.17 -10.53
C ILE A 112 18.64 0.73 -9.52
N PHE A 113 19.03 0.68 -8.24
CA PHE A 113 18.46 1.54 -7.21
C PHE A 113 19.17 2.89 -7.16
N LEU A 114 20.50 2.91 -7.36
CA LEU A 114 21.26 4.15 -7.43
C LEU A 114 20.77 5.06 -8.56
N THR A 115 20.52 4.53 -9.76
CA THR A 115 19.98 5.30 -10.89
C THR A 115 18.60 5.89 -10.57
N ARG A 116 17.72 5.13 -9.90
CA ARG A 116 16.40 5.64 -9.46
C ARG A 116 16.53 6.77 -8.45
N LEU A 117 17.48 6.65 -7.51
CA LEU A 117 17.78 7.69 -6.53
C LEU A 117 18.30 8.96 -7.20
N LEU A 118 19.29 8.83 -8.10
CA LEU A 118 19.86 9.96 -8.84
C LEU A 118 18.83 10.64 -9.77
N SER A 119 17.97 9.86 -10.44
CA SER A 119 16.89 10.39 -11.26
C SER A 119 15.92 11.24 -10.43
N THR A 120 15.54 10.74 -9.25
CA THR A 120 14.66 11.48 -8.33
C THR A 120 15.37 12.73 -7.81
N LYS A 121 16.64 12.62 -7.39
CA LYS A 121 17.49 13.75 -6.99
C LYS A 121 17.51 14.84 -8.07
N GLY A 122 17.77 14.48 -9.32
CA GLY A 122 17.79 15.42 -10.44
C GLY A 122 16.43 16.08 -10.68
N THR A 123 15.34 15.32 -10.62
CA THR A 123 13.97 15.81 -10.85
C THR A 123 13.57 16.89 -9.84
N VAL A 124 13.91 16.70 -8.56
CA VAL A 124 13.53 17.65 -7.50
C VAL A 124 14.53 18.79 -7.32
N HIS A 125 15.71 18.73 -7.95
CA HIS A 125 16.85 19.61 -7.65
C HIS A 125 16.53 21.11 -7.76
N LYS A 126 15.64 21.51 -8.68
CA LYS A 126 15.26 22.93 -8.85
C LYS A 126 14.48 23.50 -7.66
N PHE A 127 13.88 22.65 -6.83
CA PHE A 127 13.01 23.03 -5.72
C PHE A 127 13.68 22.89 -4.34
N VAL A 128 14.96 22.49 -4.31
CA VAL A 128 15.79 22.36 -3.10
C VAL A 128 16.73 23.54 -3.03
#